data_AF-A0A4Q0VQV1-F1
#
_entry.id   AF-A0A4Q0VQV1-F1
#
_cell.length_a   1.000
_cell.length_b   1.000
_cell.length_c   1.000
_cell.angle_alpha   90.00
_cell.angle_beta   90.00
_cell.angle_gamma   90.00
#
_symmetry.space_group_name_H-M   'P 1'
#
loop_
_entity.id
_entity.type
_entity.pdbx_description
1 polymer ?
#
loop_
_entity_poly.entity_id
_entity_poly.type
_entity_poly.pdbx_seq_one_letter_code
_entity_poly.pdbx_strand_id
1 'polypeptide(L)'
;MKKTNIIQLLTVSFYLVFGIIVGVVFDKQWLSDEQMKYVQRLRVENDLLIQEKQSWVRYVENEFNDIRFYTTAEDEHFQNLNLLLGSIGVTLERLPETMGLYQQGIIISLGEELEETYGLPHLTLKAIPKHEVDVNLMYLSLLRMKEELLQ
;
A
#
# COMPACT_ATOMS: atom_id res chain seq x y z
N MET A 1 -36.69 -4.23 68.87
CA MET A 1 -35.37 -4.48 68.24
C MET A 1 -35.42 -5.18 66.88
N LYS A 2 -36.38 -6.08 66.56
CA LYS A 2 -36.38 -6.81 65.27
C LYS A 2 -36.62 -5.97 64.00
N LYS A 3 -37.48 -4.93 64.04
CA LYS A 3 -37.80 -4.10 62.86
C LYS A 3 -36.64 -3.19 62.41
N THR A 4 -35.89 -2.65 63.35
CA THR A 4 -34.75 -1.76 63.10
C THR A 4 -33.61 -2.48 62.36
N ASN A 5 -33.37 -3.75 62.70
CA ASN A 5 -32.36 -4.58 62.04
C ASN A 5 -32.74 -4.94 60.59
N ILE A 6 -34.03 -5.13 60.30
CA ILE A 6 -34.52 -5.42 58.94
C ILE A 6 -34.38 -4.18 58.04
N ILE A 7 -34.70 -3.00 58.57
CA ILE A 7 -34.52 -1.74 57.84
C ILE A 7 -33.05 -1.53 57.52
N GLN A 8 -32.15 -1.68 58.48
CA GLN A 8 -30.70 -1.58 58.26
C GLN A 8 -30.20 -2.57 57.22
N LEU A 9 -30.67 -3.81 57.24
CA LEU A 9 -30.30 -4.83 56.25
C LEU A 9 -30.73 -4.42 54.84
N LEU A 10 -31.96 -3.90 54.68
CA LEU A 10 -32.46 -3.37 53.40
C LEU A 10 -31.64 -2.19 52.91
N THR A 11 -31.27 -1.25 53.79
CA THR A 11 -30.45 -0.10 53.40
C THR A 11 -29.07 -0.55 52.92
N VAL A 12 -28.43 -1.50 53.62
CA VAL A 12 -27.13 -2.06 53.23
C VAL A 12 -27.22 -2.78 51.88
N SER A 13 -28.23 -3.63 51.68
CA SER A 13 -28.46 -4.30 50.40
C SER A 13 -28.70 -3.31 49.26
N PHE A 14 -29.44 -2.22 49.51
CA PHE A 14 -29.67 -1.19 48.51
C PHE A 14 -28.37 -0.49 48.09
N TYR A 15 -27.55 -0.06 49.05
CA TYR A 15 -26.25 0.55 48.74
C TYR A 15 -25.31 -0.39 48.00
N LEU A 16 -25.35 -1.69 48.32
CA LEU A 16 -24.52 -2.69 47.67
C LEU A 16 -24.94 -2.90 46.21
N VAL A 17 -26.24 -3.03 45.95
CA VAL A 17 -26.78 -3.15 44.58
C VAL A 17 -26.52 -1.87 43.78
N PHE A 18 -26.70 -0.70 44.39
CA PHE A 18 -26.42 0.58 43.75
C PHE A 18 -24.94 0.71 43.38
N GLY A 19 -24.03 0.34 44.29
CA GLY A 19 -22.59 0.34 44.03
C GLY A 19 -22.19 -0.59 42.87
N ILE A 20 -22.80 -1.78 42.80
CA ILE A 20 -22.58 -2.71 41.68
C ILE A 20 -23.06 -2.10 40.36
N ILE A 21 -24.26 -1.51 40.32
CA ILE A 21 -24.81 -0.90 39.11
C ILE A 21 -23.93 0.25 38.62
N VAL A 22 -23.54 1.14 39.53
CA VAL A 22 -22.64 2.27 39.20
C VAL A 22 -21.30 1.75 38.69
N GLY A 23 -20.71 0.75 39.35
CA GLY A 23 -19.45 0.13 38.91
C GLY A 23 -19.54 -0.45 37.49
N VAL A 24 -20.61 -1.17 37.17
CA VAL A 24 -20.82 -1.75 35.83
C VAL A 24 -21.02 -0.67 34.75
N VAL A 25 -21.71 0.43 35.07
CA VAL A 25 -21.90 1.54 34.12
C VAL A 25 -20.59 2.26 33.84
N PHE A 26 -19.80 2.55 34.88
CA PHE A 26 -18.49 3.19 34.71
C PHE A 26 -17.52 2.32 33.91
N ASP A 27 -17.51 1.00 34.17
CA ASP A 27 -16.64 0.06 33.45
C ASP A 27 -17.00 -0.03 31.96
N LYS A 28 -18.30 -0.07 31.63
CA LYS A 28 -18.77 -0.04 30.23
C LYS A 28 -18.39 1.26 29.53
N GLN A 29 -18.54 2.39 30.21
CA GLN A 29 -18.21 3.70 29.64
C GLN A 29 -16.70 3.81 29.40
N TRP A 30 -15.89 3.39 30.37
CA TRP A 30 -14.44 3.35 30.24
C TRP A 30 -14.00 2.46 29.06
N LEU A 31 -14.56 1.26 28.93
CA LEU A 31 -14.27 0.34 27.84
C LEU A 31 -14.65 0.95 26.47
N SER A 32 -15.82 1.59 26.39
CA SER A 32 -16.28 2.27 25.17
C SER A 32 -15.33 3.41 24.77
N ASP A 33 -14.89 4.22 25.73
CA ASP A 33 -13.97 5.33 25.47
C ASP A 33 -12.60 4.81 24.98
N GLU A 34 -12.12 3.71 25.55
CA GLU A 34 -10.84 3.10 25.14
C GLU A 34 -10.94 2.49 23.73
N GLN A 35 -12.04 1.81 23.41
CA GLN A 35 -12.30 1.32 22.07
C GLN A 35 -12.41 2.46 21.04
N MET A 36 -13.08 3.56 21.39
CA MET A 36 -13.19 4.72 20.52
C MET A 36 -11.82 5.34 20.22
N LYS A 37 -10.97 5.51 21.25
CA LYS A 37 -9.59 5.99 21.07
C LYS A 37 -8.78 5.07 20.17
N TYR A 38 -8.91 3.75 20.35
CA TYR A 38 -8.22 2.77 19.53
C TYR A 38 -8.66 2.85 18.06
N VAL A 39 -9.96 2.91 17.79
CA VAL A 39 -10.49 3.06 16.43
C VAL A 39 -10.04 4.38 15.80
N GLN A 40 -10.03 5.47 16.55
CA GLN A 40 -9.50 6.75 16.07
C GLN A 40 -8.03 6.66 15.70
N ARG A 41 -7.20 5.99 16.53
CA ARG A 41 -5.79 5.77 16.22
C ARG A 41 -5.60 4.99 14.92
N LEU A 42 -6.36 3.90 14.74
CA LEU A 42 -6.32 3.11 13.50
C LEU A 42 -6.74 3.93 12.27
N ARG A 43 -7.72 4.82 12.40
CA ARG A 43 -8.12 5.71 11.30
C ARG A 43 -7.00 6.68 10.92
N VAL A 44 -6.39 7.32 11.90
CA VAL A 44 -5.27 8.25 11.68
C VAL A 44 -4.09 7.53 11.03
N GLU A 45 -3.77 6.31 11.48
CA GLU A 45 -2.70 5.49 10.90
C GLU A 45 -3.02 5.09 9.45
N ASN A 46 -4.26 4.71 9.17
CA ASN A 46 -4.68 4.38 7.81
C ASN A 46 -4.62 5.59 6.87
N ASP A 47 -5.08 6.75 7.32
CA ASP A 47 -5.02 8.00 6.56
C ASP A 47 -3.57 8.38 6.23
N LEU A 48 -2.66 8.20 7.20
CA LEU A 48 -1.23 8.43 7.02
C LEU A 48 -0.63 7.47 5.98
N LEU A 49 -0.94 6.17 6.06
CA LEU A 49 -0.48 5.19 5.08
C LEU A 49 -1.00 5.50 3.66
N ILE A 50 -2.23 5.98 3.52
CA ILE A 50 -2.78 6.41 2.23
C ILE A 50 -1.99 7.60 1.69
N GLN A 51 -1.67 8.59 2.53
CA GLN A 51 -0.88 9.76 2.13
C GLN A 51 0.54 9.38 1.72
N GLU A 52 1.18 8.49 2.47
CA GLU A 52 2.52 7.97 2.13
C GLU A 52 2.50 7.24 0.79
N LYS A 53 1.50 6.37 0.57
CA LYS A 53 1.31 5.69 -0.71
C LYS A 53 1.14 6.67 -1.88
N GLN A 54 0.29 7.68 -1.73
CA GLN A 54 0.10 8.69 -2.77
C GLN A 54 1.38 9.49 -3.05
N SER A 55 2.14 9.79 -2.00
CA SER A 55 3.41 10.51 -2.13
C SER A 55 4.47 9.65 -2.82
N TRP A 56 4.53 8.36 -2.49
CA TRP A 56 5.39 7.38 -3.17
C TRP A 56 5.06 7.27 -4.66
N VAL A 57 3.78 7.11 -5.02
CA VAL A 57 3.34 7.02 -6.42
C VAL A 57 3.74 8.27 -7.21
N ARG A 58 3.53 9.47 -6.64
CA ARG A 58 3.96 10.73 -7.29
C ARG A 58 5.47 10.85 -7.42
N TYR A 59 6.22 10.38 -6.43
CA TYR A 59 7.68 10.35 -6.51
C TYR A 59 8.13 9.47 -7.68
N VAL A 60 7.60 8.25 -7.77
CA VAL A 60 7.90 7.31 -8.86
C VAL A 60 7.52 7.90 -10.22
N GLU A 61 6.35 8.51 -10.34
CA GLU A 61 5.90 9.21 -11.56
C GLU A 61 6.87 10.31 -11.99
N ASN A 62 7.27 11.19 -11.06
CA ASN A 62 8.23 12.26 -11.35
C ASN A 62 9.59 11.70 -11.78
N GLU A 63 10.03 10.60 -11.17
CA GLU A 63 11.30 9.97 -11.51
C GLU A 63 11.27 9.34 -12.91
N PHE A 64 10.13 8.88 -13.40
CA PHE A 64 10.02 8.19 -14.69
C PHE A 64 9.56 9.06 -15.85
N ASN A 65 9.13 10.30 -15.61
CA ASN A 65 8.57 11.19 -16.63
C ASN A 65 9.51 11.41 -17.84
N ASP A 66 10.83 11.32 -17.63
CA ASP A 66 11.85 11.53 -18.67
C ASP A 66 12.38 10.22 -19.29
N ILE A 67 11.88 9.06 -18.85
CA ILE A 67 12.40 7.74 -19.27
C ILE A 67 11.41 7.04 -20.19
N ARG A 68 11.93 6.52 -21.30
CA ARG A 68 11.15 5.70 -22.23
C ARG A 68 11.23 4.23 -21.83
N PHE A 69 10.08 3.57 -21.83
CA PHE A 69 9.95 2.15 -21.51
C PHE A 69 9.51 1.38 -22.73
N TYR A 70 10.24 0.31 -23.05
CA TYR A 70 10.02 -0.48 -24.25
C TYR A 70 9.60 -1.90 -23.92
N THR A 71 8.74 -2.50 -24.75
CA THR A 71 8.39 -3.93 -24.68
C THR A 71 8.74 -4.67 -25.95
N THR A 72 9.04 -5.96 -25.81
CA THR A 72 9.44 -6.86 -26.91
C THR A 72 8.30 -7.66 -27.51
N ALA A 73 7.14 -7.81 -26.84
CA ALA A 73 6.03 -8.62 -27.34
C ALA A 73 4.82 -7.78 -27.80
N GLU A 74 3.87 -8.44 -28.45
CA GLU A 74 2.62 -7.84 -28.92
C GLU A 74 1.76 -7.31 -27.76
N ASP A 75 1.01 -6.23 -28.03
CA ASP A 75 0.31 -5.41 -27.03
C ASP A 75 -0.61 -6.22 -26.10
N GLU A 76 -1.27 -7.28 -26.58
CA GLU A 76 -2.28 -8.02 -25.79
C GLU A 76 -1.72 -8.62 -24.49
N HIS A 77 -0.47 -9.11 -24.51
CA HIS A 77 0.16 -9.66 -23.31
C HIS A 77 0.58 -8.57 -22.31
N PHE A 78 0.78 -7.34 -22.78
CA PHE A 78 1.29 -6.22 -22.00
C PHE A 78 0.21 -5.19 -21.62
N GLN A 79 -1.05 -5.36 -22.03
CA GLN A 79 -2.14 -4.43 -21.68
C GLN A 79 -2.24 -4.18 -20.17
N ASN A 80 -2.18 -5.24 -19.36
CA ASN A 80 -2.25 -5.09 -17.90
C ASN A 80 -1.02 -4.38 -17.33
N LEU A 81 0.16 -4.56 -17.93
CA LEU A 81 1.37 -3.85 -17.53
C LEU A 81 1.30 -2.37 -17.95
N ASN A 82 0.77 -2.09 -19.14
CA ASN A 82 0.54 -0.73 -19.62
C ASN A 82 -0.47 0.03 -18.73
N LEU A 83 -1.52 -0.64 -18.25
CA LEU A 83 -2.43 -0.07 -17.26
C LEU A 83 -1.74 0.21 -15.91
N LEU A 84 -0.88 -0.71 -15.47
CA LEU A 84 -0.11 -0.58 -14.22
C LEU A 84 0.89 0.58 -14.29
N LEU A 85 1.64 0.69 -15.38
CA LEU A 85 2.59 1.78 -15.60
C LEU A 85 1.87 3.10 -15.92
N GLY A 86 0.73 3.06 -16.60
CA GLY A 86 -0.10 4.24 -16.84
C GLY A 86 -0.61 4.87 -15.54
N SER A 87 -0.76 4.10 -14.46
CA SER A 87 -1.14 4.63 -13.14
C SER A 87 -0.07 5.50 -12.48
N ILE A 88 1.18 5.43 -12.97
CA ILE A 88 2.31 6.26 -12.56
C ILE A 88 2.80 7.16 -13.71
N GLY A 89 1.95 7.44 -14.70
CA GLY A 89 2.25 8.35 -15.81
C GLY A 89 3.19 7.78 -16.88
N VAL A 90 3.53 6.49 -16.81
CA VAL A 90 4.47 5.84 -17.74
C VAL A 90 3.72 5.14 -18.86
N THR A 91 4.15 5.37 -20.10
CA THR A 91 3.60 4.68 -21.29
C THR A 91 4.60 3.64 -21.79
N LEU A 92 4.11 2.43 -22.03
CA LEU A 92 4.89 1.37 -22.69
C LEU A 92 4.85 1.57 -24.21
N GLU A 93 6.03 1.72 -24.82
CA GLU A 93 6.20 1.78 -26.27
C GLU A 93 6.69 0.42 -26.79
N ARG A 94 6.31 0.06 -28.03
CA ARG A 94 6.88 -1.14 -28.67
C ARG A 94 8.32 -0.84 -29.07
N LEU A 95 9.22 -1.77 -28.80
CA LEU A 95 10.61 -1.68 -29.24
C LEU A 95 10.64 -1.61 -30.79
N PRO A 96 11.17 -0.53 -31.41
CA PRO A 96 11.28 -0.44 -32.84
C PRO A 96 12.28 -1.47 -33.37
N GLU A 97 11.92 -2.20 -34.44
CA GLU A 97 12.81 -3.18 -35.10
C GLU A 97 14.10 -2.55 -35.69
N THR A 98 14.18 -1.22 -35.71
CA THR A 98 15.28 -0.42 -36.27
C THR A 98 16.09 0.33 -35.20
N MET A 99 15.91 0.01 -33.91
CA MET A 99 16.63 0.70 -32.83
C MET A 99 18.14 0.47 -32.95
N GLY A 100 18.87 1.55 -33.22
CA GLY A 100 20.32 1.60 -33.03
C GLY A 100 20.67 1.89 -31.56
N LEU A 101 21.93 1.63 -31.20
CA LEU A 101 22.63 1.85 -29.92
C LEU A 101 22.50 3.25 -29.24
N TYR A 102 21.66 4.15 -29.75
CA TYR A 102 21.63 5.58 -29.39
C TYR A 102 20.38 6.05 -28.65
N GLN A 103 19.44 5.16 -28.30
CA GLN A 103 18.24 5.52 -27.55
C GLN A 103 18.36 5.09 -26.09
N GLN A 104 18.17 6.02 -25.15
CA GLN A 104 18.10 5.74 -23.72
C GLN A 104 16.69 5.27 -23.35
N GLY A 105 16.62 4.26 -22.47
CA GLY A 105 15.36 3.73 -21.96
C GLY A 105 15.54 2.37 -21.30
N ILE A 106 14.45 1.83 -20.77
CA ILE A 106 14.43 0.54 -20.07
C ILE A 106 13.58 -0.42 -20.88
N ILE A 107 14.10 -1.62 -21.16
CA ILE A 107 13.34 -2.69 -21.82
C ILE A 107 12.67 -3.55 -20.74
N ILE A 108 11.40 -3.89 -20.91
CA ILE A 108 10.65 -4.80 -20.04
C ILE A 108 10.18 -6.00 -20.87
N SER A 109 10.56 -7.20 -20.45
CA SER A 109 10.11 -8.45 -21.06
C SER A 109 9.27 -9.31 -20.11
N LEU A 110 8.49 -10.23 -20.67
CA LEU A 110 7.70 -11.21 -19.93
C LEU A 110 8.19 -12.63 -20.25
N GLY A 111 8.75 -13.32 -19.26
CA GLY A 111 9.13 -14.74 -19.35
C GLY A 111 10.30 -15.08 -20.28
N GLU A 112 10.77 -14.15 -21.10
CA GLU A 112 11.91 -14.31 -22.01
C GLU A 112 13.11 -13.49 -21.52
N GLU A 113 14.21 -14.16 -21.24
CA GLU A 113 15.51 -13.51 -21.10
C GLU A 113 15.97 -13.09 -22.50
N LEU A 114 15.82 -11.82 -22.84
CA LEU A 114 16.51 -11.29 -24.00
C LEU A 114 18.00 -11.25 -23.69
N GLU A 115 18.79 -11.87 -24.56
CA GLU A 115 20.24 -11.69 -24.57
C GLU A 115 20.57 -10.18 -24.66
N GLU A 116 21.79 -9.79 -24.25
CA GLU A 116 22.32 -8.42 -24.22
C GLU A 116 22.40 -7.73 -25.61
N THR A 117 21.58 -8.13 -26.57
CA THR A 117 21.57 -7.74 -27.98
C THR A 117 21.38 -6.24 -28.17
N TYR A 118 20.75 -5.53 -27.21
CA TYR A 118 20.39 -4.12 -27.34
C TYR A 118 21.24 -3.16 -26.49
N GLY A 119 22.09 -3.66 -25.58
CA GLY A 119 22.96 -2.82 -24.74
C GLY A 119 22.22 -1.87 -23.78
N LEU A 120 20.94 -2.11 -23.53
CA LEU A 120 20.08 -1.31 -22.64
C LEU A 120 19.73 -2.08 -21.36
N PRO A 121 19.47 -1.40 -20.23
CA PRO A 121 18.98 -2.04 -19.02
C PRO A 121 17.67 -2.77 -19.29
N HIS A 122 17.60 -3.99 -18.77
CA HIS A 122 16.53 -4.92 -19.08
C HIS A 122 15.91 -5.48 -17.80
N LEU A 123 14.58 -5.34 -17.67
CA LEU A 123 13.79 -5.94 -16.61
C LEU A 123 13.00 -7.13 -17.14
N THR A 124 13.44 -8.33 -16.77
CA THR A 124 12.69 -9.57 -17.04
C THR A 124 11.66 -9.81 -15.94
N LEU A 125 10.38 -9.76 -16.29
CA LEU A 125 9.28 -10.11 -15.39
C LEU A 125 8.83 -11.56 -15.65
N LYS A 126 8.74 -12.38 -14.61
CA LYS A 126 8.19 -13.75 -14.72
C LYS A 126 6.67 -13.74 -14.98
N ALA A 127 5.99 -12.74 -14.44
CA ALA A 127 4.56 -12.50 -14.62
C ALA A 127 4.27 -11.02 -14.30
N ILE A 128 3.13 -10.51 -14.78
CA ILE A 128 2.68 -9.16 -14.43
C ILE A 128 2.30 -9.14 -12.93
N PRO A 129 2.88 -8.23 -12.13
CA PRO A 129 2.56 -8.10 -10.71
C PRO A 129 1.07 -7.88 -10.47
N LYS A 130 0.51 -8.58 -9.47
CA LYS A 130 -0.91 -8.42 -9.08
C LYS A 130 -1.07 -7.89 -7.66
N HIS A 131 -0.09 -8.12 -6.79
CA HIS A 131 -0.11 -7.64 -5.42
C HIS A 131 0.70 -6.36 -5.28
N GLU A 132 0.29 -5.50 -4.36
CA GLU A 132 0.92 -4.20 -4.12
C GLU A 132 2.41 -4.29 -3.78
N VAL A 133 2.81 -5.33 -3.02
CA VAL A 133 4.21 -5.58 -2.69
C VAL A 133 5.05 -5.83 -3.94
N ASP A 134 4.54 -6.66 -4.85
CA ASP A 134 5.22 -7.01 -6.10
C ASP A 134 5.31 -5.80 -7.04
N VAL A 135 4.26 -4.96 -7.06
CA VAL A 135 4.24 -3.71 -7.81
C VAL A 135 5.31 -2.74 -7.29
N ASN A 136 5.42 -2.58 -5.97
CA ASN A 136 6.44 -1.73 -5.36
C ASN A 136 7.86 -2.25 -5.62
N LEU A 137 8.07 -3.57 -5.58
CA LEU A 137 9.36 -4.18 -5.92
C LEU A 137 9.72 -3.95 -7.40
N MET A 138 8.74 -4.02 -8.30
CA MET A 138 8.93 -3.68 -9.70
C MET A 138 9.35 -2.21 -9.85
N TYR A 139 8.65 -1.27 -9.21
CA TYR A 139 9.01 0.15 -9.27
C TYR A 139 10.40 0.44 -8.71
N LEU A 140 10.77 -0.18 -7.59
CA LEU A 140 12.13 -0.07 -7.03
C LEU A 140 13.20 -0.61 -7.99
N SER A 141 12.91 -1.72 -8.67
CA SER A 141 13.83 -2.29 -9.67
C SER A 141 14.01 -1.35 -10.86
N LEU A 142 12.93 -0.73 -11.34
CA LEU A 142 12.96 0.26 -12.41
C LEU A 142 13.71 1.55 -11.99
N LEU A 143 13.53 2.02 -10.75
CA LEU A 143 14.26 3.17 -10.21
C LEU A 143 15.77 2.89 -10.15
N ARG A 144 16.15 1.69 -9.73
CA ARG A 144 17.56 1.28 -9.73
C ARG A 144 18.15 1.24 -11.14
N MET A 145 17.41 0.72 -12.12
CA MET A 145 17.84 0.72 -13.53
C MET A 145 17.95 2.15 -14.10
N LYS A 146 17.08 3.07 -13.68
CA LYS A 146 17.22 4.49 -13.99
C LYS A 146 18.56 5.05 -13.49
N GLU A 147 18.95 4.75 -12.26
CA GLU A 147 20.23 5.21 -11.72
C GLU A 147 21.41 4.69 -12.54
N GLU A 148 21.34 3.44 -13.01
CA GLU A 148 22.34 2.84 -13.89
C GLU A 148 22.39 3.51 -15.28
N LEU A 149 21.28 4.07 -15.78
CA LEU A 149 21.24 4.84 -17.04
C LEU A 149 21.86 6.24 -16.94
N LEU A 150 21.89 6.82 -15.74
CA LEU A 150 22.37 8.19 -15.51
C LEU A 150 23.84 8.27 -15.09
N GLN A 151 24.49 7.11 -14.90
CA GLN A 151 25.94 7.00 -14.60
C GLN A 151 26.78 6.92 -15.88
#